data_AF-A0A7C9AUQ0-F1
#
_entry.id   AF-A0A7C9AUQ0-F1
#
_cell.length_a   1.000
_cell.length_b   1.000
_cell.length_c   1.000
_cell.angle_alpha   90.00
_cell.angle_beta   90.00
_cell.angle_gamma   90.00
#
_symmetry.space_group_name_H-M   'P 1'
#
loop_
_entity.id
_entity.type
_entity.pdbx_description
1 polymer ?
#
loop_
_entity_poly.entity_id
_entity_poly.type
_entity_poly.pdbx_seq_one_letter_code
_entity_poly.pdbx_strand_id
1 'polypeptide(L)'
;KILTEFFGKEPRRTMNASECVAKGCALQCAILSPTFKVKEFQVNESFPFAISMSWKGLAPEGENGAAEGHQSIIVVPKGSLIPCLKAVTILRSGTLTFDLQYADVSDLQGP
;
A
#
# COMPACT_ATOMS: atom_id res chain seq x y z
N LYS A 1 13.02 -3.77 -29.75
CA LYS A 1 13.91 -4.95 -29.65
C LYS A 1 14.19 -5.34 -28.20
N ILE A 2 14.60 -4.40 -27.33
CA ILE A 2 14.84 -4.64 -25.89
C ILE A 2 13.74 -5.47 -25.19
N LEU A 3 12.47 -5.08 -25.29
CA LEU A 3 11.36 -5.80 -24.64
C LEU A 3 11.15 -7.21 -25.21
N THR A 4 11.23 -7.36 -26.53
CA THR A 4 11.10 -8.66 -27.20
C THR A 4 12.22 -9.61 -26.79
N GLU A 5 13.46 -9.11 -26.69
CA GLU A 5 14.63 -9.89 -26.27
C GLU A 5 14.51 -10.33 -24.82
N PHE A 6 14.11 -9.42 -23.92
CA PHE A 6 13.96 -9.71 -22.50
C PHE A 6 12.81 -10.69 -22.21
N PHE A 7 11.64 -10.48 -22.81
CA PHE A 7 10.43 -11.28 -22.55
C PHE A 7 10.24 -12.47 -23.52
N GLY A 8 11.07 -12.58 -24.57
CA GLY A 8 10.99 -13.60 -25.61
C GLY A 8 9.69 -13.54 -26.45
N LYS A 9 8.98 -12.40 -26.44
CA LYS A 9 7.65 -12.24 -27.04
C LYS A 9 7.46 -10.85 -27.63
N GLU A 10 6.85 -10.78 -28.81
CA GLU A 10 6.53 -9.48 -29.43
C GLU A 10 5.38 -8.77 -28.69
N PRO A 11 5.51 -7.47 -28.38
CA PRO A 11 4.44 -6.68 -27.77
C PRO A 11 3.17 -6.65 -28.64
N ARG A 12 2.01 -6.87 -28.03
CA ARG A 12 0.71 -6.82 -28.73
C ARG A 12 0.16 -5.39 -28.79
N ARG A 13 -0.57 -5.08 -29.86
CA ARG A 13 -1.21 -3.77 -30.10
C ARG A 13 -2.74 -3.82 -30.03
N THR A 14 -3.29 -4.78 -29.29
CA THR A 14 -4.74 -4.94 -29.12
C THR A 14 -5.39 -3.76 -28.41
N MET A 15 -4.61 -3.05 -27.59
CA MET A 15 -5.06 -1.93 -26.77
C MET A 15 -4.63 -0.61 -27.41
N ASN A 16 -5.50 0.41 -27.37
CA ASN A 16 -5.15 1.76 -27.78
C ASN A 16 -4.18 2.39 -26.76
N ALA A 17 -2.95 2.69 -27.17
CA ALA A 17 -1.89 3.16 -26.27
C ALA A 17 -2.13 4.56 -25.68
N SER A 18 -2.97 5.38 -26.31
CA SER A 18 -3.21 6.76 -25.88
C SER A 18 -4.40 6.90 -24.93
N GLU A 19 -5.36 5.98 -25.02
CA GLU A 19 -6.67 6.14 -24.35
C GLU A 19 -6.99 5.04 -23.34
N CYS A 20 -6.26 3.91 -23.34
CA CYS A 20 -6.65 2.76 -22.56
C CYS A 20 -6.69 3.02 -21.05
N VAL A 21 -5.75 3.81 -20.54
CA VAL A 21 -5.69 4.20 -19.13
C VAL A 21 -6.93 5.01 -18.77
N ALA A 22 -7.25 6.04 -19.56
CA ALA A 22 -8.43 6.89 -19.33
C ALA A 22 -9.74 6.09 -19.38
N LYS A 23 -9.86 5.15 -20.33
CA LYS A 23 -11.02 4.25 -20.44
C LYS A 23 -11.14 3.32 -19.23
N GLY A 24 -10.02 2.78 -18.73
CA GLY A 24 -9.99 1.98 -17.51
C GLY A 24 -10.42 2.78 -16.27
N CYS A 25 -9.94 4.03 -16.13
CA CYS A 25 -10.38 4.93 -15.07
C CYS A 25 -11.88 5.22 -15.15
N ALA A 26 -12.40 5.53 -16.33
CA ALA A 26 -13.82 5.78 -16.54
C ALA A 26 -14.68 4.55 -16.18
N LEU A 27 -14.21 3.34 -16.51
CA LEU A 27 -14.86 2.09 -16.08
C LEU A 27 -14.86 1.95 -14.56
N GLN A 28 -13.74 2.21 -13.88
CA GLN A 28 -13.69 2.17 -12.41
C GLN A 28 -14.63 3.20 -11.77
N CYS A 29 -14.74 4.40 -12.32
CA CYS A 29 -15.72 5.40 -11.88
C CYS A 29 -17.16 4.88 -12.04
N ALA A 30 -17.45 4.20 -13.15
CA ALA A 30 -18.76 3.60 -13.39
C ALA A 30 -19.06 2.44 -12.41
N ILE A 31 -18.07 1.60 -12.07
CA ILE A 31 -18.19 0.54 -11.06
C ILE A 31 -18.56 1.12 -9.68
N LEU A 32 -17.94 2.24 -9.29
CA LEU A 32 -18.15 2.89 -7.99
C LEU A 32 -19.45 3.72 -7.94
N SER A 33 -20.09 3.97 -9.08
CA SER A 33 -21.30 4.79 -9.16
C SER A 33 -22.52 4.03 -8.62
N PRO A 34 -23.28 4.56 -7.65
CA PRO A 34 -24.49 3.91 -7.15
C PRO A 34 -25.64 3.92 -8.17
N THR A 35 -25.57 4.79 -9.19
CA THR A 35 -26.64 5.03 -10.16
C THR A 35 -26.40 4.36 -11.51
N PHE A 36 -25.24 3.73 -11.72
CA PHE A 36 -24.87 3.13 -13.00
C PHE A 36 -24.38 1.70 -12.78
N LYS A 37 -25.01 0.73 -13.45
CA LYS A 37 -24.64 -0.69 -13.34
C LYS A 37 -23.78 -1.09 -14.53
N VAL A 38 -22.59 -1.60 -14.25
CA VAL A 38 -21.71 -2.20 -15.25
C VAL A 38 -21.65 -3.72 -15.08
N LYS A 39 -21.11 -4.42 -16.09
CA LYS A 39 -20.80 -5.84 -15.95
C LYS A 39 -19.78 -6.03 -14.83
N GLU A 40 -19.94 -7.10 -14.06
CA GLU A 40 -19.02 -7.45 -12.99
C GLU A 40 -17.59 -7.59 -13.53
N PHE A 41 -16.69 -6.82 -12.92
CA PHE A 41 -15.28 -6.77 -13.23
C PHE A 41 -14.52 -6.41 -11.95
N GLN A 42 -13.54 -7.22 -11.57
CA GLN A 42 -12.74 -7.00 -10.38
C GLN A 42 -11.28 -6.77 -10.75
N VAL A 43 -10.69 -5.72 -10.19
CA VAL A 43 -9.26 -5.46 -10.25
C VAL A 43 -8.66 -5.82 -8.89
N ASN A 44 -7.69 -6.72 -8.87
CA ASN A 44 -6.91 -7.04 -7.68
C ASN A 44 -5.56 -6.34 -7.81
N GLU A 45 -5.31 -5.36 -6.96
CA GLU A 45 -4.04 -4.63 -6.88
C GLU A 45 -3.33 -4.98 -5.57
N SER A 46 -2.04 -4.67 -5.47
CA SER A 46 -1.23 -4.90 -4.28
C SER A 46 -0.43 -3.67 -3.84
N PHE A 47 -0.11 -3.60 -2.54
CA PHE A 47 0.79 -2.59 -1.99
C PHE A 47 2.24 -2.90 -2.40
N PRO A 48 2.91 -2.04 -3.18
CA PRO A 48 4.28 -2.31 -3.65
C PRO A 48 5.34 -2.16 -2.55
N PHE A 49 5.00 -1.49 -1.44
CA PHE A 49 5.90 -1.22 -0.32
C PHE A 49 5.23 -1.57 1.01
N ALA A 50 6.02 -2.01 1.97
CA ALA A 50 5.51 -2.25 3.32
C ALA A 50 5.31 -0.92 4.06
N ILE A 51 4.21 -0.79 4.80
CA ILE A 51 3.90 0.38 5.64
C ILE A 51 4.06 -0.04 7.10
N SER A 52 4.91 0.67 7.84
CA SER A 52 5.05 0.55 9.29
C SER A 52 4.31 1.67 10.01
N MET A 53 3.80 1.35 11.19
CA MET A 53 3.20 2.28 12.13
C MET A 53 4.06 2.33 13.37
N SER A 54 4.42 3.53 13.80
CA SER A 54 5.23 3.76 14.99
C SER A 54 4.53 4.67 15.99
N TRP A 55 4.75 4.43 17.27
CA TRP A 55 4.21 5.24 18.37
C TRP A 55 5.17 5.25 19.55
N LYS A 56 5.03 6.25 20.43
CA LYS A 56 5.79 6.30 21.69
C LYS A 56 5.21 5.28 22.68
N GLY A 57 5.98 4.28 23.09
CA GLY A 57 5.58 3.30 24.11
C GLY A 57 5.70 3.82 25.55
N LEU A 58 5.13 3.09 26.50
CA LEU A 58 5.48 3.21 27.92
C LEU A 58 6.78 2.41 28.14
N ALA A 59 7.82 3.03 28.68
CA ALA A 59 9.02 2.30 29.09
C ALA A 59 8.63 1.27 30.18
N PRO A 60 9.16 0.03 30.15
CA PRO A 60 8.95 -0.89 31.26
C PRO A 60 9.52 -0.24 32.54
N GLU A 61 8.73 -0.25 33.62
CA GLU A 61 9.16 0.23 34.93
C GLU A 61 10.29 -0.68 35.46
N GLY A 62 11.53 -0.29 35.19
CA GLY A 62 12.70 -1.01 35.67
C GLY A 62 13.94 -0.57 34.90
N GLU A 63 14.84 0.10 35.61
CA GLU A 63 16.21 0.46 35.21
C GLU A 63 16.36 1.81 34.46
N ASN A 64 16.61 2.84 35.28
CA ASN A 64 17.55 3.94 35.06
C ASN A 64 17.57 4.64 33.68
N GLY A 65 16.93 5.81 33.62
CA GLY A 65 17.38 6.93 32.78
C GLY A 65 16.87 6.96 31.34
N ALA A 66 15.72 7.63 31.15
CA ALA A 66 15.35 8.40 29.97
C ALA A 66 15.74 7.87 28.58
N ALA A 67 14.97 6.91 28.06
CA ALA A 67 14.71 6.82 26.64
C ALA A 67 13.22 6.52 26.44
N GLU A 68 12.47 7.44 25.81
CA GLU A 68 11.12 7.15 25.34
C GLU A 68 11.20 5.96 24.37
N GLY A 69 10.74 4.78 24.78
CA GLY A 69 10.80 3.58 23.94
C GLY A 69 9.92 3.76 22.70
N HIS A 70 10.52 4.01 21.55
CA HIS A 70 9.80 4.09 20.28
C HIS A 70 9.41 2.68 19.82
N GLN A 71 8.10 2.39 19.76
CA GLN A 71 7.57 1.11 19.28
C GLN A 71 7.16 1.24 17.81
N SER A 72 7.35 0.19 17.02
CA SER A 72 6.99 0.16 15.59
C SER A 72 6.56 -1.24 15.16
N ILE A 73 5.57 -1.34 14.27
CA ILE A 73 5.10 -2.59 13.66
C ILE A 73 4.81 -2.39 12.17
N ILE A 74 4.99 -3.42 11.36
CA ILE A 74 4.53 -3.41 9.96
C ILE A 74 3.01 -3.68 9.96
N VAL A 75 2.23 -2.67 9.56
CA VAL A 75 0.77 -2.78 9.48
C VAL A 75 0.34 -3.33 8.13
N VAL A 76 0.99 -2.92 7.04
CA VAL A 76 0.71 -3.42 5.69
C VAL A 76 1.99 -4.02 5.12
N PRO A 77 2.12 -5.34 5.06
CA PRO A 77 3.25 -5.98 4.37
C PRO A 77 3.25 -5.68 2.87
N LYS A 78 4.45 -5.64 2.27
CA LYS A 78 4.64 -5.58 0.81
C LYS A 78 3.91 -6.74 0.13
N GLY A 79 3.18 -6.45 -0.95
CA GLY A 79 2.35 -7.39 -1.69
C GLY A 79 0.95 -7.62 -1.12
N SER A 80 0.56 -6.97 -0.02
CA SER A 80 -0.81 -7.06 0.50
C SER A 80 -1.82 -6.57 -0.54
N LEU A 81 -2.99 -7.21 -0.67
CA LEU A 81 -4.01 -6.79 -1.64
C LEU A 81 -4.71 -5.49 -1.25
N ILE A 82 -5.17 -4.72 -2.23
CA ILE A 82 -5.99 -3.51 -2.06
C ILE A 82 -7.45 -3.86 -2.42
N PRO A 83 -8.44 -3.51 -1.57
CA PRO A 83 -8.30 -2.87 -0.26
C PRO A 83 -7.77 -3.82 0.82
N CYS A 84 -7.03 -3.28 1.79
CA CYS A 84 -6.54 -4.04 2.95
C CYS A 84 -7.11 -3.44 4.24
N LEU A 85 -7.61 -4.29 5.15
CA LEU A 85 -8.01 -3.89 6.51
C LEU A 85 -7.03 -4.49 7.52
N LYS A 86 -6.46 -3.65 8.38
CA LYS A 86 -5.50 -4.03 9.41
C LYS A 86 -5.88 -3.38 10.74
N ALA A 87 -6.15 -4.20 11.75
CA ALA A 87 -6.53 -3.73 13.08
C ALA A 87 -5.32 -3.84 14.03
N VAL A 88 -5.06 -2.77 14.80
CA VAL A 88 -3.98 -2.71 15.80
C VAL A 88 -4.57 -2.25 17.13
N THR A 89 -4.24 -2.96 18.20
CA THR A 89 -4.66 -2.63 19.57
C THR A 89 -3.47 -2.10 20.35
N ILE A 90 -3.58 -0.89 20.90
CA ILE A 90 -2.54 -0.25 21.72
C ILE A 90 -3.14 0.07 23.10
N LEU A 91 -2.53 -0.47 24.15
CA LEU A 91 -2.91 -0.16 25.53
C LEU A 91 -2.18 1.11 25.98
N ARG A 92 -2.93 2.18 26.25
CA ARG A 92 -2.36 3.46 26.69
C ARG A 92 -3.36 4.26 27.53
N SER A 93 -2.85 4.98 28.53
CA SER A 93 -3.58 6.05 29.20
C SER A 93 -3.34 7.38 28.49
N GLY A 94 -4.41 8.06 28.07
CA GLY A 94 -4.35 9.37 27.42
C GLY A 94 -4.20 9.32 25.89
N THR A 95 -3.82 10.45 25.30
CA THR A 95 -3.77 10.63 23.84
C THR A 95 -2.64 9.80 23.22
N LEU A 96 -2.95 9.11 22.13
CA LEU A 96 -2.00 8.37 21.31
C LEU A 96 -1.66 9.16 20.06
N THR A 97 -0.37 9.40 19.85
CA THR A 97 0.16 9.83 18.54
C THR A 97 0.88 8.65 17.91
N PHE A 98 0.59 8.41 16.64
CA PHE A 98 1.28 7.43 15.81
C PHE A 98 1.64 8.06 14.47
N ASP A 99 2.71 7.56 13.88
CA ASP A 99 3.18 7.93 12.56
C ASP A 99 3.12 6.71 11.64
N LEU A 100 2.93 6.95 10.36
CA LEU A 100 3.03 5.94 9.32
C LEU A 100 4.20 6.27 8.40
N GLN A 101 4.99 5.26 8.06
CA GLN A 101 6.12 5.38 7.17
C GLN A 101 6.31 4.11 6.34
N TYR A 102 7.09 4.19 5.27
CA TYR A 102 7.54 2.98 4.61
C TYR A 102 8.51 2.23 5.51
N ALA A 103 8.34 0.92 5.64
CA ALA A 103 9.15 0.11 6.53
C ALA A 103 10.63 0.02 6.09
N ASP A 104 10.87 0.10 4.78
CA ASP A 104 12.21 0.16 4.19
C ASP A 104 12.23 1.25 3.11
N VAL A 105 13.06 2.27 3.29
CA VAL A 105 13.23 3.40 2.36
C VAL A 105 14.17 3.03 1.20
N SER A 106 15.01 2.00 1.36
CA SER A 106 15.89 1.51 0.29
C SER A 106 15.06 0.94 -0.86
N ASP A 107 13.93 0.33 -0.52
CA ASP A 107 12.94 -0.20 -1.46
C ASP A 107 12.23 0.90 -2.28
N LEU A 108 12.33 2.18 -1.87
CA LEU A 108 11.75 3.32 -2.60
C LEU A 108 12.63 3.86 -3.72
N GLN A 109 13.84 3.31 -3.93
CA GLN A 109 14.65 3.70 -5.08
C GLN A 109 13.91 3.31 -6.36
N GLY A 110 13.24 4.30 -6.96
CA GLY A 110 12.63 4.18 -8.27
C GLY A 110 13.69 3.96 -9.36
N PRO A 111 13.26 3.60 -10.57
CA PRO A 111 14.15 3.60 -11.74
C PRO A 111 14.75 5.00 -12.01
#